data_AF-A0A1C5Y976-F1
#
_entry.id   AF-A0A1C5Y976-F1
#
_cell.length_a   1.000
_cell.length_b   1.000
_cell.length_c   1.000
_cell.angle_alpha   90.00
_cell.angle_beta   90.00
_cell.angle_gamma   90.00
#
_symmetry.space_group_name_H-M   'P 1'
#
loop_
_entity.id
_entity.type
_entity.pdbx_description
1 polymer ?
#
loop_
_entity_poly.entity_id
_entity_poly.type
_entity_poly.pdbx_seq_one_letter_code
_entity_poly.pdbx_strand_id
1 'polypeptide(L)'
;MIQKIRMDMSIGSNIQKMRYQNKLTQEQVIARMNLMGLPISKSSYAKIETNRMNIKVSELMALADIFHCEVGDFFKDLIKLK
;
A
#
# COMPACT_ATOMS: atom_id res chain seq x y z
N MET A 1 -12.08 21.15 9.39
CA MET A 1 -12.18 19.71 9.74
C MET A 1 -11.33 18.91 8.78
N ILE A 2 -10.57 17.91 9.25
CA ILE A 2 -9.82 17.00 8.38
C ILE A 2 -10.72 15.80 8.06
N GLN A 3 -10.94 15.54 6.77
CA GLN A 3 -11.62 14.33 6.32
C GLN A 3 -10.64 13.14 6.40
N LYS A 4 -11.05 12.06 7.08
CA LYS A 4 -10.25 10.83 7.18
C LYS A 4 -10.94 9.69 6.43
N ILE A 5 -10.15 8.89 5.71
CA ILE A 5 -10.58 7.58 5.21
C ILE A 5 -10.40 6.59 6.36
N ARG A 6 -11.46 5.84 6.70
CA ARG A 6 -11.39 4.77 7.69
C ARG A 6 -11.18 3.45 6.95
N MET A 7 -10.30 2.62 7.50
CA MET A 7 -10.08 1.27 7.00
C MET A 7 -11.13 0.35 7.61
N ASP A 8 -12.14 -0.01 6.83
CA ASP A 8 -13.16 -1.01 7.14
C ASP A 8 -12.96 -2.31 6.33
N MET A 9 -12.13 -2.26 5.28
CA MET A 9 -11.74 -3.39 4.44
C MET A 9 -10.21 -3.54 4.38
N SER A 10 -9.74 -4.77 4.16
CA SER A 10 -8.31 -5.10 4.11
C SER A 10 -7.75 -4.97 2.70
N ILE A 11 -6.89 -3.98 2.46
CA ILE A 11 -6.12 -3.83 1.21
C ILE A 11 -4.68 -4.38 1.31
N GLY A 12 -4.22 -4.73 2.52
CA GLY A 12 -2.83 -5.14 2.75
C GLY A 12 -2.39 -6.36 1.94
N SER A 13 -3.28 -7.34 1.78
CA SER A 13 -3.01 -8.53 0.98
C SER A 13 -2.88 -8.22 -0.51
N ASN A 14 -3.62 -7.24 -1.03
CA ASN A 14 -3.52 -6.80 -2.41
C ASN A 14 -2.22 -6.02 -2.64
N ILE A 15 -1.83 -5.14 -1.73
CA ILE A 15 -0.52 -4.47 -1.75
C ILE A 15 0.61 -5.50 -1.78
N GLN A 16 0.54 -6.52 -0.93
CA GLN A 16 1.53 -7.59 -0.88
C GLN A 16 1.59 -8.38 -2.20
N LYS A 17 0.44 -8.74 -2.78
CA LYS A 17 0.37 -9.41 -4.08
C LYS A 17 1.02 -8.57 -5.19
N MET A 18 0.70 -7.27 -5.25
CA MET A 18 1.27 -6.34 -6.22
C MET A 18 2.79 -6.23 -6.09
N ARG A 19 3.31 -6.21 -4.84
CA ARG A 19 4.74 -6.24 -4.58
C ARG A 19 5.40 -7.51 -5.15
N TYR A 20 4.79 -8.67 -4.93
CA TYR A 20 5.31 -9.94 -5.48
C TYR A 20 5.24 -9.98 -7.01
N GLN A 21 4.18 -9.47 -7.63
CA GLN A 21 4.05 -9.37 -9.08
C GLN A 21 5.14 -8.49 -9.70
N ASN A 22 5.51 -7.41 -9.01
CA ASN A 22 6.62 -6.54 -9.39
C ASN A 22 8.00 -7.09 -9.01
N LYS A 23 8.08 -8.30 -8.42
CA LYS A 23 9.32 -8.97 -7.98
C LYS A 23 10.17 -8.11 -7.01
N LEU A 24 9.51 -7.31 -6.17
CA LEU A 24 10.18 -6.44 -5.21
C LEU A 24 10.20 -7.07 -3.81
N THR A 25 11.30 -6.86 -3.09
CA THR A 25 11.37 -7.10 -1.64
C THR A 25 10.76 -5.93 -0.88
N GLN A 26 10.38 -6.14 0.39
CA GLN A 26 9.88 -5.05 1.24
C GLN A 26 10.93 -3.93 1.36
N GLU A 27 12.21 -4.29 1.48
CA GLU A 27 13.32 -3.33 1.60
C GLU A 27 13.49 -2.47 0.34
N GLN A 28 13.30 -3.05 -0.85
CA GLN A 28 13.34 -2.30 -2.11
C GLN A 28 12.19 -1.29 -2.21
N VAL A 29 10.97 -1.67 -1.78
CA VAL A 29 9.83 -0.75 -1.75
C VAL A 29 10.07 0.39 -0.75
N ILE A 30 10.52 0.07 0.45
CA ILE A 30 10.86 1.06 1.49
C ILE A 30 11.93 2.03 1.00
N ALA A 31 12.98 1.54 0.34
CA ALA A 31 14.03 2.39 -0.22
C ALA A 31 13.46 3.37 -1.25
N ARG A 32 12.58 2.92 -2.16
CA ARG A 32 11.91 3.78 -3.14
C ARG A 32 11.00 4.83 -2.46
N MET A 33 10.21 4.43 -1.46
CA MET A 33 9.37 5.37 -0.71
C MET A 33 10.21 6.44 0.02
N ASN A 34 11.34 6.05 0.60
CA ASN A 34 12.27 7.00 1.23
C ASN A 34 12.85 8.00 0.21
N LEU A 35 13.20 7.55 -1.00
CA LEU A 35 13.66 8.43 -2.08
C LEU A 35 12.57 9.39 -2.57
N MET A 36 11.29 9.02 -2.45
CA MET A 36 10.13 9.88 -2.74
C MET A 36 9.78 10.84 -1.58
N GLY A 37 10.61 10.91 -0.53
CA GLY A 37 10.35 11.76 0.63
C GLY A 37 9.27 11.26 1.58
N LEU A 38 8.92 9.96 1.51
CA LEU A 38 7.92 9.30 2.34
C LEU A 38 8.59 8.29 3.27
N PRO A 39 9.21 8.74 4.38
CA PRO A 39 9.94 7.86 5.27
C PRO A 39 9.02 6.81 5.90
N ILE A 40 9.36 5.54 5.74
CA ILE A 40 8.64 4.41 6.34
C ILE A 40 9.60 3.36 6.90
N SER A 41 9.27 2.81 8.07
CA SER A 41 10.05 1.74 8.69
C SER A 41 9.69 0.37 8.11
N LYS A 42 10.61 -0.59 8.19
CA LYS A 42 10.35 -2.00 7.85
C LYS A 42 9.17 -2.60 8.61
N SER A 43 9.06 -2.30 9.91
CA SER A 43 7.95 -2.76 10.74
C SER A 43 6.61 -2.16 10.29
N SER A 44 6.59 -0.86 9.97
CA SER A 44 5.39 -0.17 9.49
C SER A 44 4.92 -0.76 8.17
N TYR A 45 5.82 -0.90 7.20
CA TYR A 45 5.49 -1.47 5.89
C TYR A 45 4.97 -2.91 6.00
N ALA A 46 5.63 -3.75 6.82
CA ALA A 46 5.15 -5.12 7.07
C ALA A 46 3.76 -5.17 7.74
N LYS A 47 3.47 -4.22 8.63
CA LYS A 47 2.14 -4.09 9.25
C LYS A 47 1.07 -3.62 8.26
N ILE A 48 1.41 -2.80 7.28
CA ILE A 48 0.51 -2.42 6.18
C ILE A 48 0.14 -3.66 5.36
N GLU A 49 1.12 -4.44 4.90
CA GLU A 49 0.87 -5.66 4.12
C GLU A 49 0.05 -6.71 4.90
N THR A 50 0.17 -6.74 6.22
CA THR A 50 -0.55 -7.68 7.09
C THR A 50 -1.82 -7.10 7.71
N ASN A 51 -2.28 -5.93 7.25
CA ASN A 51 -3.50 -5.26 7.71
C ASN A 51 -3.53 -4.96 9.23
N ARG A 52 -2.35 -4.71 9.82
CA ARG A 52 -2.14 -4.35 11.23
C ARG A 52 -1.85 -2.86 11.43
N MET A 53 -1.81 -2.08 10.35
CA MET A 53 -1.57 -0.64 10.37
C MET A 53 -2.28 0.02 9.18
N ASN A 54 -2.88 1.18 9.44
CA ASN A 54 -3.45 2.00 8.38
C ASN A 54 -2.35 2.64 7.53
N ILE A 55 -2.52 2.58 6.21
CA ILE A 55 -1.67 3.30 5.25
C ILE A 55 -2.15 4.75 5.10
N LYS A 56 -1.23 5.70 4.95
CA LYS A 56 -1.58 7.09 4.59
C LYS A 56 -1.93 7.20 3.11
N VAL A 57 -2.72 8.20 2.74
CA VAL A 57 -3.07 8.48 1.33
C VAL A 57 -1.81 8.70 0.48
N SER A 58 -0.84 9.47 0.96
CA SER A 58 0.42 9.71 0.24
C SER A 58 1.24 8.44 0.03
N GLU A 59 1.25 7.55 1.02
CA GLU A 59 1.91 6.24 0.93
C GLU A 59 1.20 5.34 -0.08
N LEU A 60 -0.14 5.35 -0.09
CA LEU A 60 -0.94 4.60 -1.06
C LEU A 60 -0.69 5.07 -2.51
N MET A 61 -0.61 6.39 -2.74
CA MET A 61 -0.25 6.94 -4.04
C MET A 61 1.16 6.52 -4.48
N ALA A 62 2.15 6.59 -3.57
CA ALA A 62 3.51 6.19 -3.88
C ALA A 62 3.64 4.70 -4.21
N LEU A 63 2.85 3.84 -3.56
CA LEU A 63 2.82 2.41 -3.90
C LEU A 63 2.24 2.17 -5.30
N ALA A 64 1.24 2.93 -5.73
CA ALA A 64 0.71 2.85 -7.09
C ALA A 64 1.81 3.16 -8.12
N ASP A 65 2.57 4.23 -7.88
CA ASP A 65 3.71 4.61 -8.73
C ASP A 65 4.81 3.53 -8.73
N ILE A 66 5.19 3.00 -7.57
CA ILE A 66 6.25 1.98 -7.41
C ILE A 66 5.88 0.66 -8.09
N PHE A 67 4.60 0.28 -8.05
CA PHE A 67 4.10 -0.99 -8.60
C PHE A 67 3.56 -0.86 -10.02
N HIS A 68 3.64 0.34 -10.62
CA HIS A 68 3.13 0.63 -11.96
C HIS A 68 1.67 0.20 -12.14
N CYS A 69 0.82 0.52 -11.16
CA CYS A 69 -0.59 0.16 -11.13
C CYS A 69 -1.46 1.38 -10.81
N GLU A 70 -2.76 1.25 -11.00
CA GLU A 70 -3.71 2.27 -10.56
C GLU A 70 -4.03 2.08 -9.08
N VAL A 71 -4.37 3.16 -8.37
CA VAL A 71 -4.77 3.08 -6.94
C VAL A 71 -5.96 2.13 -6.74
N GLY A 72 -6.89 2.09 -7.71
CA GLY A 72 -8.03 1.19 -7.70
C GLY A 72 -7.65 -0.29 -7.67
N ASP A 73 -6.46 -0.65 -8.15
CA ASP A 73 -5.99 -2.04 -8.16
C ASP A 73 -5.79 -2.61 -6.75
N PHE A 74 -5.48 -1.76 -5.76
CA PHE A 74 -5.40 -2.19 -4.36
C PHE A 74 -6.76 -2.61 -3.77
N PHE A 75 -7.86 -2.15 -4.37
CA PHE A 75 -9.23 -2.41 -3.92
C PHE A 75 -9.94 -3.46 -4.77
N LYS A 76 -9.27 -4.05 -5.77
CA LYS A 76 -9.81 -5.19 -6.53
C LYS A 76 -10.23 -6.31 -5.58
N ASP A 77 -11.31 -6.99 -5.95
CA ASP A 77 -11.95 -8.09 -5.19
C ASP A 77 -12.57 -7.70 -3.83
N LEU A 78 -12.40 -6.46 -3.36
CA LEU A 78 -13.08 -5.97 -2.16
C LEU A 78 -14.54 -5.60 -2.46
N ILE A 79 -14.76 -4.90 -3.57
CA ILE A 79 -16.09 -4.57 -4.04
C ILE A 79 -16.56 -5.70 -4.95
N LYS A 80 -17.28 -6.67 -4.38
CA LYS A 80 -18.13 -7.57 -5.17
C LYS A 80 -19.45 -6.87 -5.42
N LEU A 81 -19.49 -5.98 -6.41
CA LEU A 81 -20.77 -5.58 -6.99
C LEU A 81 -21.34 -6.83 -7.67
N LYS A 82 -22.30 -7.47 -7.01
CA LYS A 82 -23.26 -8.35 -7.67
C LYS A 82 -24.33 -7.49 -8.33
#